data_AF-A0A182ECI2-F1
#
_entry.id   AF-A0A182ECI2-F1
#
_cell.length_a   1.000
_cell.length_b   1.000
_cell.length_c   1.000
_cell.angle_alpha   90.00
_cell.angle_beta   90.00
_cell.angle_gamma   90.00
#
_symmetry.space_group_name_H-M   'P 1'
#
loop_
_entity.id
_entity.type
_entity.pdbx_description
1 polymer ?
#
loop_
_entity_poly.entity_id
_entity_poly.type
_entity_poly.pdbx_seq_one_letter_code
_entity_poly.pdbx_strand_id
1 'polypeptide(L)'
;MKRLNEIVHLLNRHGIPLGVKNSSSQGSISLWAKDGIPSVNYLPDKALDYYYYFHHTEGDYITIFKDEDLEYTAAIFAVLGHVIANMDNWGYNQFM
;
A
#
# COMPACT_ATOMS: atom_id res chain seq x y z
N MET A 1 1.31 -11.30 8.66
CA MET A 1 2.51 -11.15 7.81
C MET A 1 2.61 -12.18 6.67
N LYS A 2 2.40 -13.48 6.89
CA LYS A 2 2.60 -14.51 5.84
C LYS A 2 1.87 -14.23 4.51
N ARG A 3 0.59 -13.84 4.54
CA ARG A 3 -0.19 -13.53 3.33
C ARG A 3 0.24 -12.27 2.59
N LEU A 4 0.61 -11.22 3.32
CA LEU A 4 1.12 -10.01 2.69
C LEU A 4 2.43 -10.29 1.93
N ASN A 5 3.28 -11.15 2.49
CA ASN A 5 4.48 -11.61 1.81
C ASN A 5 4.16 -12.46 0.57
N GLU A 6 3.11 -13.28 0.60
CA GLU A 6 2.64 -14.05 -0.57
C GLU A 6 2.13 -13.13 -1.69
N ILE A 7 1.33 -12.11 -1.34
CA ILE A 7 0.84 -11.09 -2.28
C ILE A 7 2.02 -10.32 -2.89
N VAL A 8 2.94 -9.82 -2.06
CA VAL A 8 4.13 -9.11 -2.54
C VAL A 8 4.98 -10.01 -3.44
N HIS A 9 5.16 -11.28 -3.09
CA HIS A 9 5.89 -12.23 -3.93
C HIS A 9 5.19 -12.45 -5.29
N LEU A 10 3.88 -12.59 -5.30
CA LEU A 10 3.09 -12.71 -6.54
C LEU A 10 3.30 -11.47 -7.43
N LEU A 11 3.10 -10.28 -6.89
CA LEU A 11 3.21 -9.02 -7.63
C LEU A 11 4.62 -8.80 -8.18
N ASN A 12 5.65 -9.08 -7.37
CA ASN A 12 7.05 -8.99 -7.79
C ASN A 12 7.35 -9.91 -8.99
N ARG A 13 6.81 -11.14 -9.02
CA ARG A 13 6.99 -12.07 -10.15
C ARG A 13 6.33 -11.59 -11.45
N HIS A 14 5.37 -10.67 -11.36
CA HIS A 14 4.67 -10.09 -12.50
C HIS A 14 5.10 -8.65 -12.81
N GLY A 15 6.26 -8.22 -12.31
CA GLY A 15 6.86 -6.93 -12.67
C GLY A 15 6.29 -5.73 -11.91
N ILE A 16 5.58 -5.95 -10.80
CA ILE A 16 5.10 -4.88 -9.91
C ILE A 16 5.94 -4.91 -8.63
N PRO A 17 7.05 -4.15 -8.55
CA PRO A 17 7.98 -4.22 -7.44
C PRO A 17 7.38 -3.61 -6.17
N LEU A 18 7.26 -4.43 -5.12
CA LEU A 18 6.79 -4.04 -3.79
C LEU A 18 7.62 -4.70 -2.70
N GLY A 19 7.68 -4.03 -1.54
CA GLY A 19 8.29 -4.53 -0.32
C GLY A 19 7.34 -4.43 0.87
N VAL A 20 7.55 -5.26 1.87
CA VAL A 20 6.81 -5.17 3.15
C VAL A 20 7.64 -4.37 4.15
N LYS A 21 7.03 -3.33 4.73
CA LYS A 21 7.62 -2.54 5.81
C LYS A 21 6.73 -2.62 7.04
N ASN A 22 7.30 -3.08 8.15
CA ASN A 22 6.64 -2.98 9.45
C ASN A 22 6.76 -1.55 9.97
N SER A 23 5.65 -1.01 10.46
CA SER A 23 5.58 0.34 11.03
C SER A 23 4.66 0.32 12.24
N SER A 24 5.05 1.02 13.31
CA SER A 24 4.18 1.30 14.46
C SER A 24 3.18 2.43 14.18
N SER A 25 3.36 3.16 13.08
CA SER A 25 2.48 4.23 12.62
C SER A 25 1.77 3.80 11.32
N GLN A 26 0.46 4.03 11.30
CA GLN A 26 -0.38 3.84 10.13
C GLN A 26 -1.25 5.09 9.96
N GLY A 27 -1.64 5.37 8.71
CA GLY A 27 -2.55 6.48 8.40
C GLY A 27 -3.98 6.21 8.88
N SER A 28 -4.95 6.64 8.09
CA SER A 28 -6.38 6.56 8.43
C SER A 28 -6.86 5.15 8.79
N ILE A 29 -6.21 4.11 8.28
CA ILE A 29 -6.61 2.71 8.52
C ILE A 29 -6.19 2.17 9.91
N SER A 30 -5.47 2.96 10.71
CA SER A 30 -4.94 2.54 12.02
C SER A 30 -6.01 2.08 13.01
N LEU A 31 -7.25 2.58 12.92
CA LEU A 31 -8.37 2.18 13.78
C LEU A 31 -8.73 0.71 13.53
N TRP A 32 -9.01 0.32 12.29
CA TRP A 32 -9.31 -1.07 11.92
C TRP A 32 -8.15 -2.02 12.23
N ALA A 33 -6.91 -1.57 12.02
CA ALA A 33 -5.74 -2.37 12.36
C ALA A 33 -5.66 -2.70 13.86
N LYS A 34 -6.04 -1.76 14.74
CA LYS A 34 -6.09 -1.98 16.20
C LYS A 34 -7.17 -2.97 16.59
N ASP A 35 -8.27 -3.03 15.85
CA ASP A 35 -9.37 -3.97 16.06
C ASP A 35 -9.09 -5.36 15.45
N GLY A 36 -7.86 -5.62 15.01
CA GLY A 36 -7.43 -6.92 14.49
C GLY A 36 -7.83 -7.16 13.03
N ILE A 37 -8.32 -6.15 12.31
CA ILE A 37 -8.63 -6.24 10.89
C ILE A 37 -7.33 -6.10 10.08
N PRO A 38 -6.99 -7.07 9.21
CA PRO A 38 -5.81 -6.97 8.35
C PRO A 38 -5.87 -5.71 7.49
N SER A 39 -4.95 -4.79 7.76
CA SER A 39 -4.93 -3.47 7.12
C SER A 39 -3.49 -3.13 6.72
N VAL A 40 -3.34 -2.44 5.59
CA VAL A 40 -2.05 -2.02 5.03
C VAL A 40 -2.15 -0.62 4.45
N ASN A 41 -1.06 0.14 4.50
CA ASN A 41 -0.92 1.39 3.76
C ASN A 41 0.09 1.18 2.63
N TYR A 42 -0.12 1.88 1.53
CA TYR A 42 0.91 2.02 0.50
C TYR A 42 1.87 3.14 0.91
N LEU A 43 3.18 2.87 0.78
CA LEU A 43 4.23 3.85 0.99
C LEU A 43 5.03 3.96 -0.32
N PRO A 44 4.97 5.09 -1.04
CA PRO A 44 5.80 5.27 -2.22
C PRO A 44 7.27 5.29 -1.82
N ASP A 45 8.11 4.54 -2.51
CA ASP A 45 9.55 4.46 -2.27
C ASP A 45 10.25 5.81 -2.51
N LYS A 46 9.75 6.60 -3.46
CA LYS A 46 10.26 7.92 -3.81
C LYS A 46 9.62 9.08 -3.06
N ALA A 47 8.72 8.82 -2.11
CA ALA A 47 8.05 9.89 -1.37
C ALA A 47 9.05 10.80 -0.61
N LEU A 48 10.15 10.22 -0.11
CA LEU A 48 11.22 10.97 0.58
C LEU A 48 12.06 11.83 -0.35
N ASP A 49 12.11 11.50 -1.65
CA ASP A 49 12.98 12.16 -2.62
C ASP A 49 12.40 13.49 -3.13
N TYR A 50 11.08 13.68 -3.07
CA TYR A 50 10.46 14.94 -3.50
C TYR A 50 9.11 15.24 -2.84
N TYR A 51 8.21 14.26 -2.68
CA TYR A 51 6.87 14.51 -2.14
C TYR A 51 6.91 15.17 -0.76
N TYR A 52 7.74 14.66 0.18
CA TYR A 52 7.79 15.20 1.53
C TYR A 52 8.43 16.59 1.67
N TYR A 53 9.08 17.13 0.63
CA TYR A 53 9.49 18.54 0.63
C TYR A 53 8.29 19.49 0.47
N PHE A 54 7.24 19.04 -0.22
CA PHE A 54 6.04 19.83 -0.50
C PHE A 54 4.86 19.48 0.40
N HIS A 55 4.89 18.32 1.06
CA HIS A 55 3.85 17.85 1.97
C HIS A 55 3.51 18.89 3.05
N HIS A 56 2.23 19.24 3.17
CA HIS A 56 1.71 20.29 4.07
C HIS A 56 2.26 21.70 3.79
N THR A 57 2.66 21.97 2.56
CA THR A 57 3.00 23.33 2.08
C THR A 57 2.02 23.76 1.00
N GLU A 58 2.05 25.04 0.64
CA GLU A 58 1.29 25.54 -0.52
C GLU A 58 1.78 24.95 -1.85
N GLY A 59 2.96 24.31 -1.88
CA GLY A 59 3.54 23.69 -3.08
C GLY A 59 3.02 22.28 -3.41
N ASP A 60 2.07 21.74 -2.64
CA ASP A 60 1.49 20.40 -2.85
C ASP A 60 0.48 20.39 -4.01
N TYR A 61 1.00 20.54 -5.23
CA TYR A 61 0.23 20.61 -6.48
C TYR A 61 0.40 19.34 -7.33
N ILE A 62 -0.54 19.10 -8.26
CA ILE A 62 -0.43 18.00 -9.23
C ILE A 62 0.85 18.01 -10.07
N THR A 63 1.49 19.18 -10.22
CA THR A 63 2.73 19.34 -10.99
C THR A 63 3.97 18.75 -10.30
N ILE A 64 3.88 18.32 -9.04
CA ILE A 64 5.01 17.68 -8.35
C ILE A 64 5.16 16.20 -8.70
N PHE A 65 4.11 15.56 -9.21
CA PHE A 65 4.15 14.18 -9.65
C PHE A 65 5.10 14.05 -10.84
N LYS A 66 5.88 12.97 -10.85
CA LYS A 66 6.73 12.57 -11.97
C LYS A 66 5.96 11.62 -12.88
N ASP A 67 6.49 11.44 -14.09
CA ASP A 67 5.96 10.48 -15.03
C ASP A 67 5.78 9.11 -14.35
N GLU A 68 4.62 8.49 -14.59
CA GLU A 68 4.22 7.17 -14.10
C GLU A 68 3.87 7.07 -12.60
N ASP A 69 4.05 8.12 -11.79
CA ASP A 69 3.73 8.09 -10.34
C ASP A 69 2.27 7.68 -10.07
N LEU A 70 1.35 8.25 -10.84
CA LEU A 70 -0.09 8.02 -10.67
C LEU A 70 -0.49 6.69 -11.31
N GLU A 71 0.04 6.38 -12.48
CA GLU A 71 -0.22 5.17 -13.25
C GLU A 71 0.21 3.91 -12.47
N TYR A 72 1.44 3.88 -11.95
CA TYR A 72 1.90 2.74 -11.14
C TYR A 72 1.12 2.61 -9.85
N THR A 73 0.84 3.73 -9.17
CA THR A 73 0.05 3.69 -7.93
C THR A 73 -1.34 3.13 -8.19
N ALA A 74 -2.02 3.59 -9.25
CA ALA A 74 -3.33 3.08 -9.65
C ALA A 74 -3.28 1.59 -9.99
N ALA A 75 -2.27 1.15 -10.76
CA ALA A 75 -2.08 -0.25 -11.11
C ALA A 75 -1.86 -1.13 -9.86
N ILE A 76 -1.02 -0.71 -8.92
CA ILE A 76 -0.78 -1.41 -7.66
C ILE A 76 -2.09 -1.59 -6.89
N PHE A 77 -2.88 -0.53 -6.69
CA PHE A 77 -4.15 -0.61 -5.97
C PHE A 77 -5.18 -1.48 -6.68
N ALA A 78 -5.27 -1.38 -8.01
CA ALA A 78 -6.19 -2.20 -8.79
C ALA A 78 -5.86 -3.70 -8.67
N VAL A 79 -4.59 -4.07 -8.83
CA VAL A 79 -4.16 -5.47 -8.73
C VAL A 79 -4.26 -5.97 -7.29
N LEU A 80 -3.85 -5.18 -6.29
CA LEU A 80 -4.01 -5.55 -4.87
C LEU A 80 -5.47 -5.77 -4.51
N GLY A 81 -6.36 -4.86 -4.92
CA GLY A 81 -7.80 -4.98 -4.70
C GLY A 81 -8.37 -6.23 -5.35
N HIS A 82 -8.00 -6.51 -6.60
CA HIS A 82 -8.40 -7.72 -7.31
C HIS A 82 -7.93 -9.00 -6.61
N VAL A 83 -6.63 -9.08 -6.26
CA VAL A 83 -6.06 -10.25 -5.57
C VAL A 83 -6.74 -10.46 -4.24
N ILE A 84 -6.82 -9.43 -3.40
CA ILE A 84 -7.41 -9.52 -2.05
C ILE A 84 -8.89 -9.92 -2.10
N ALA A 85 -9.68 -9.32 -2.99
CA ALA A 85 -11.11 -9.60 -3.11
C ALA A 85 -11.41 -11.04 -3.58
N ASN A 86 -10.47 -11.68 -4.28
CA ASN A 86 -10.60 -13.05 -4.77
C ASN A 86 -9.87 -14.08 -3.88
N MET A 87 -9.43 -13.69 -2.68
CA MET A 87 -8.85 -14.62 -1.71
C MET A 87 -9.93 -15.12 -0.75
N ASP A 88 -10.12 -16.43 -0.67
CA ASP A 88 -11.16 -17.11 0.14
C ASP A 88 -11.17 -16.77 1.64
N ASN A 89 -10.12 -16.12 2.17
CA ASN A 89 -9.95 -15.94 3.61
C ASN A 89 -9.40 -14.58 4.01
N TRP A 90 -9.34 -13.57 3.13
CA TRP A 90 -8.86 -12.25 3.53
C TRP A 90 -9.73 -11.68 4.67
N GLY A 91 -9.12 -11.28 5.79
CA GLY A 91 -9.85 -10.79 6.96
C GLY A 91 -10.47 -11.88 7.86
N TYR A 92 -10.38 -13.16 7.50
CA TYR A 92 -10.91 -14.25 8.33
C TYR A 92 -9.96 -14.52 9.53
N ASN A 93 -10.35 -14.10 10.72
CA ASN A 93 -9.71 -14.50 11.97
C ASN A 93 -10.25 -15.88 12.37
N GLN A 94 -9.38 -16.90 12.45
CA GLN A 94 -9.72 -18.26 12.93
C GLN A 94 -10.03 -18.33 14.45
N PHE A 95 -10.46 -17.23 15.07
CA PHE A 95 -10.72 -17.15 16.51
C PHE A 95 -12.16 -16.72 16.86
N MET A 96 -13.10 -16.93 15.93
CA MET A 96 -14.53 -17.10 16.28
C MET A 96 -14.91 -18.56 16.18
#